data_AF-A0A817S7C0-F1
#
_entry.id   AF-A0A817S7C0-F1
#
_cell.length_a   1.000
_cell.length_b   1.000
_cell.length_c   1.000
_cell.angle_alpha   90.00
_cell.angle_beta   90.00
_cell.angle_gamma   90.00
#
_symmetry.space_group_name_H-M   'P 1'
#
loop_
_entity.id
_entity.type
_entity.pdbx_description
1 polymer ?
#
loop_
_entity_poly.entity_id
_entity_poly.type
_entity_poly.pdbx_seq_one_letter_code
_entity_poly.pdbx_strand_id
1 'polypeptide(L)'
;MSQISIAGQTAAPVVSESPAVIQRWEQDFSQTKTDDITYDYIIVGSGSAGAVLANRLSEQADKRVLLIEAGGADTKDEIHMPAACGNCQRGDIDWQYKTTPQLYSHFGCINQQSNWPRGKVLGGCSSINYMQYVRGDPHDYDNWQLPQWSFQEMLKYFKKLERADLNTIQKNEHFRNHDQDNGMMDVTMLEEANPINRMLIEACEKNGFRETKDYNAEESLNGCVSMSQISTKGGKRWSTASGYLLQAVKRENFDLLVHAHTCRVEFDEKKQVSGECEVTSIFSKKNFD
;
A
#
# COMPACT_ATOMS: atom_id res chain seq x y z
N MET A 1 29.98 -6.30 -6.64
CA MET A 1 28.57 -6.25 -6.19
C MET A 1 28.52 -7.06 -4.92
N SER A 2 28.18 -6.43 -3.80
CA SER A 2 28.11 -7.05 -2.48
C SER A 2 26.92 -8.01 -2.42
N GLN A 3 27.14 -9.19 -1.83
CA GLN A 3 26.18 -10.27 -1.67
C GLN A 3 25.51 -10.17 -0.29
N ILE A 4 24.31 -10.71 -0.15
CA ILE A 4 23.33 -10.37 0.90
C ILE A 4 22.82 -11.66 1.56
N SER A 5 22.94 -11.82 2.89
CA SER A 5 22.51 -13.00 3.68
C SER A 5 21.59 -12.61 4.86
N ILE A 6 20.81 -13.55 5.42
CA ILE A 6 19.89 -13.29 6.56
C ILE A 6 20.25 -14.26 7.69
N ALA A 7 20.12 -13.89 8.97
CA ALA A 7 20.29 -14.83 10.08
C ALA A 7 19.08 -14.79 11.02
N GLY A 8 18.46 -15.95 11.32
CA GLY A 8 17.40 -16.06 12.32
C GLY A 8 16.67 -17.41 12.35
N GLN A 9 16.38 -17.95 13.54
CA GLN A 9 15.58 -19.15 13.77
C GLN A 9 14.07 -18.82 13.83
N THR A 10 13.21 -19.63 13.21
CA THR A 10 11.74 -19.53 13.33
C THR A 10 11.08 -20.89 13.59
N ALA A 11 9.83 -20.90 14.08
CA ALA A 11 9.06 -22.10 14.43
C ALA A 11 7.66 -22.06 13.78
N ALA A 12 7.08 -23.25 13.58
CA ALA A 12 6.06 -23.68 12.59
C ALA A 12 4.57 -23.22 12.79
N PRO A 13 3.67 -23.43 11.77
CA PRO A 13 2.37 -22.73 11.62
C PRO A 13 1.09 -23.57 11.94
N VAL A 14 -0.09 -22.92 11.83
CA VAL A 14 -1.46 -23.50 11.81
C VAL A 14 -2.24 -22.94 10.59
N VAL A 15 -3.12 -23.77 9.99
CA VAL A 15 -3.53 -23.86 8.56
C VAL A 15 -4.93 -23.28 8.21
N SER A 16 -5.15 -22.89 6.92
CA SER A 16 -6.29 -23.21 5.97
C SER A 16 -6.85 -21.99 5.18
N GLU A 17 -7.18 -21.97 3.87
CA GLU A 17 -7.28 -22.94 2.76
C GLU A 17 -7.31 -22.24 1.35
N SER A 18 -6.43 -22.66 0.41
CA SER A 18 -6.56 -22.83 -1.09
C SER A 18 -5.18 -22.71 -1.80
N PRO A 19 -4.72 -23.70 -2.59
CA PRO A 19 -3.40 -24.29 -2.30
C PRO A 19 -2.16 -23.74 -3.01
N ALA A 20 -2.23 -23.01 -4.13
CA ALA A 20 -0.99 -22.71 -4.88
C ALA A 20 -0.40 -21.32 -4.60
N VAL A 21 -1.26 -20.32 -4.42
CA VAL A 21 -0.85 -18.93 -4.17
C VAL A 21 -0.66 -18.70 -2.67
N ILE A 22 -1.62 -19.13 -1.83
CA ILE A 22 -1.54 -19.00 -0.37
C ILE A 22 -0.38 -19.82 0.20
N GLN A 23 -0.09 -20.99 -0.34
CA GLN A 23 1.03 -21.83 0.11
C GLN A 23 2.39 -21.16 -0.11
N ARG A 24 2.51 -20.20 -1.04
CA ARG A 24 3.69 -19.34 -1.19
C ARG A 24 3.69 -18.17 -0.20
N TRP A 25 2.52 -17.70 0.23
CA TRP A 25 2.36 -16.61 1.21
C TRP A 25 2.62 -17.09 2.65
N GLU A 26 2.33 -18.37 2.91
CA GLU A 26 2.49 -19.04 4.20
C GLU A 26 3.72 -19.96 4.23
N GLN A 27 4.58 -19.89 3.21
CA GLN A 27 5.75 -20.77 3.12
C GLN A 27 6.70 -20.51 4.29
N ASP A 28 6.96 -21.57 5.05
CA ASP A 28 7.76 -21.55 6.25
C ASP A 28 9.25 -21.38 5.91
N PHE A 29 9.76 -20.16 6.03
CA PHE A 29 11.18 -19.88 5.80
C PHE A 29 12.08 -20.28 6.99
N SER A 30 11.52 -20.88 8.05
CA SER A 30 12.30 -21.33 9.23
C SER A 30 13.34 -22.40 8.96
N GLN A 31 13.24 -23.07 7.82
CA GLN A 31 14.15 -24.14 7.43
C GLN A 31 15.07 -23.76 6.28
N THR A 32 14.99 -22.53 5.77
CA THR A 32 15.93 -22.07 4.75
C THR A 32 17.25 -21.82 5.46
N LYS A 33 18.23 -22.73 5.28
CA LYS A 33 19.63 -22.41 5.55
C LYS A 33 19.95 -21.16 4.74
N THR A 34 20.15 -20.06 5.43
CA THR A 34 20.40 -18.75 4.83
C THR A 34 21.81 -18.60 4.28
N ASP A 35 22.65 -19.63 4.46
CA ASP A 35 24.05 -19.61 4.09
C ASP A 35 24.31 -19.58 2.57
N ASP A 36 23.30 -19.69 1.69
CA ASP A 36 23.54 -19.78 0.23
C ASP A 36 22.54 -19.03 -0.69
N ILE A 37 21.57 -18.25 -0.19
CA ILE A 37 20.62 -17.51 -1.07
C ILE A 37 20.93 -16.02 -1.05
N THR A 38 21.51 -15.53 -2.16
CA THR A 38 21.75 -14.10 -2.41
C THR A 38 20.57 -13.47 -3.14
N TYR A 39 20.23 -12.24 -2.74
CA TYR A 39 19.24 -11.41 -3.41
C TYR A 39 19.87 -10.18 -4.06
N ASP A 40 19.38 -9.79 -5.23
CA ASP A 40 19.74 -8.50 -5.86
C ASP A 40 19.05 -7.34 -5.16
N TYR A 41 17.83 -7.56 -4.66
CA TYR A 41 17.03 -6.56 -3.97
C TYR A 41 16.39 -7.13 -2.71
N ILE A 42 16.58 -6.45 -1.59
CA ILE A 42 15.77 -6.62 -0.38
C ILE A 42 14.90 -5.38 -0.22
N ILE A 43 13.59 -5.60 -0.12
CA ILE A 43 12.60 -4.55 0.12
C ILE A 43 12.08 -4.73 1.54
N VAL A 44 12.23 -3.68 2.35
CA VAL A 44 11.76 -3.66 3.74
C VAL A 44 10.39 -2.99 3.79
N GLY A 45 9.37 -3.79 4.10
CA GLY A 45 7.96 -3.38 4.20
C GLY A 45 7.20 -3.60 2.90
N SER A 46 6.08 -4.33 2.99
CA SER A 46 5.16 -4.65 1.88
C SER A 46 4.04 -3.62 1.70
N GLY A 47 4.21 -2.43 2.28
CA GLY A 47 3.26 -1.33 2.14
C GLY A 47 3.06 -0.86 0.70
N SER A 48 2.30 0.21 0.51
CA SER A 48 1.90 0.69 -0.83
C SER A 48 3.06 0.78 -1.83
N ALA A 49 4.18 1.38 -1.44
CA ALA A 49 5.36 1.51 -2.32
C ALA A 49 6.16 0.20 -2.45
N GLY A 50 6.36 -0.52 -1.33
CA GLY A 50 7.14 -1.76 -1.33
C GLY A 50 6.52 -2.85 -2.20
N ALA A 51 5.19 -2.96 -2.20
CA ALA A 51 4.46 -3.86 -3.07
C ALA A 51 4.66 -3.54 -4.57
N VAL A 52 4.65 -2.26 -4.93
CA VAL A 52 4.91 -1.82 -6.31
C VAL A 52 6.35 -2.15 -6.71
N LEU A 53 7.32 -1.83 -5.87
CA LEU A 53 8.73 -2.12 -6.13
C LEU A 53 8.97 -3.62 -6.28
N ALA A 54 8.45 -4.44 -5.37
CA ALA A 54 8.56 -5.89 -5.41
C ALA A 54 8.04 -6.46 -6.74
N ASN A 55 6.87 -6.00 -7.17
CA ASN A 55 6.29 -6.42 -8.43
C ASN A 55 7.12 -5.99 -9.64
N ARG A 56 7.59 -4.74 -9.70
CA ARG A 56 8.33 -4.23 -10.87
C ARG A 56 9.76 -4.74 -10.95
N LEU A 57 10.46 -4.89 -9.83
CA LEU A 57 11.82 -5.43 -9.82
C LEU A 57 11.82 -6.93 -10.18
N SER A 58 10.83 -7.70 -9.71
CA SER A 58 10.72 -9.11 -10.06
C SER A 58 10.27 -9.40 -11.50
N GLU A 59 9.85 -8.39 -12.28
CA GLU A 59 9.63 -8.56 -13.73
C GLU A 59 10.94 -8.92 -14.48
N GLN A 60 12.09 -8.56 -13.91
CA GLN A 60 13.41 -8.92 -14.45
C GLN A 60 13.78 -10.34 -13.98
N ALA A 61 13.66 -11.33 -14.87
CA ALA A 61 13.89 -12.73 -14.54
C ALA A 61 15.32 -13.05 -14.05
N ASP A 62 16.30 -12.19 -14.36
CA ASP A 62 17.69 -12.29 -13.91
C ASP A 62 17.95 -11.64 -12.54
N LYS A 63 16.92 -11.05 -11.91
CA LYS A 63 17.01 -10.41 -10.59
C LYS A 63 16.23 -11.19 -9.55
N ARG A 64 16.86 -11.57 -8.44
CA ARG A 64 16.19 -12.20 -7.30
C ARG A 64 15.78 -11.14 -6.28
N VAL A 65 14.50 -11.13 -5.91
CA VAL A 65 13.90 -10.09 -5.05
C VAL A 65 13.34 -10.73 -3.79
N LEU A 66 13.72 -10.21 -2.63
CA LEU A 66 13.10 -10.51 -1.35
C LEU A 66 12.26 -9.33 -0.87
N LEU A 67 11.03 -9.60 -0.45
CA LEU A 67 10.19 -8.65 0.28
C LEU A 67 10.03 -9.11 1.73
N ILE A 68 10.28 -8.23 2.70
CA ILE A 68 10.14 -8.50 4.14
C ILE A 68 8.98 -7.69 4.70
N GLU A 69 8.05 -8.31 5.42
CA GLU A 69 6.90 -7.68 6.06
C GLU A 69 6.75 -8.14 7.51
N ALA A 70 6.51 -7.18 8.42
CA ALA A 70 6.29 -7.46 9.84
C ALA A 70 4.90 -8.03 10.12
N GLY A 71 3.91 -7.63 9.33
CA GLY A 71 2.56 -8.19 9.34
C GLY A 71 2.44 -9.56 8.68
N GLY A 72 1.23 -10.12 8.74
CA GLY A 72 0.84 -11.33 8.03
C GLY A 72 0.06 -11.06 6.76
N ALA A 73 -0.56 -12.11 6.24
CA ALA A 73 -1.48 -12.01 5.10
C ALA A 73 -2.73 -11.18 5.41
N ASP A 74 -3.30 -10.57 4.38
CA ASP A 74 -4.52 -9.74 4.46
C ASP A 74 -5.80 -10.59 4.49
N THR A 75 -5.89 -11.55 5.40
CA THR A 75 -6.98 -12.56 5.43
C THR A 75 -8.27 -12.09 6.09
N LYS A 76 -8.26 -10.95 6.78
CA LYS A 76 -9.41 -10.47 7.54
C LYS A 76 -10.50 -9.88 6.66
N ASP A 77 -11.76 -10.22 6.93
CA ASP A 77 -12.90 -9.74 6.14
C ASP A 77 -13.04 -8.20 6.18
N GLU A 78 -12.73 -7.56 7.31
CA GLU A 78 -12.76 -6.10 7.43
C GLU A 78 -11.77 -5.39 6.51
N ILE A 79 -10.68 -6.06 6.10
CA ILE A 79 -9.76 -5.53 5.09
C ILE A 79 -10.49 -5.45 3.76
N HIS A 80 -11.18 -6.50 3.35
CA HIS A 80 -11.77 -6.57 2.01
C HIS A 80 -13.08 -5.80 1.87
N MET A 81 -13.82 -5.61 2.97
CA MET A 81 -15.11 -4.93 2.98
C MET A 81 -14.97 -3.41 3.22
N PRO A 82 -15.24 -2.54 2.22
CA PRO A 82 -15.08 -1.09 2.37
C PRO A 82 -15.83 -0.48 3.55
N ALA A 83 -17.04 -0.98 3.83
CA ALA A 83 -17.87 -0.51 4.94
C ALA A 83 -17.26 -0.78 6.33
N ALA A 84 -16.32 -1.73 6.44
CA ALA A 84 -15.65 -2.07 7.70
C ALA A 84 -14.25 -1.44 7.84
N CYS A 85 -13.84 -0.52 6.96
CA CYS A 85 -12.50 0.08 7.01
C CYS A 85 -12.11 0.67 8.39
N GLY A 86 -13.07 1.20 9.15
CA GLY A 86 -12.84 1.67 10.52
C GLY A 86 -12.44 0.58 11.52
N ASN A 87 -12.87 -0.67 11.28
CA ASN A 87 -12.57 -1.83 12.13
C ASN A 87 -11.12 -2.32 11.95
N CYS A 88 -10.43 -1.91 10.89
CA CYS A 88 -9.03 -2.27 10.67
C CYS A 88 -8.04 -1.55 11.62
N GLN A 89 -8.52 -0.59 12.42
CA GLN A 89 -7.68 0.18 13.34
C GLN A 89 -7.68 -0.43 14.73
N ARG A 90 -6.61 -0.19 15.50
CA ARG A 90 -6.48 -0.65 16.90
C ARG A 90 -6.52 -2.18 17.07
N GLY A 91 -6.34 -2.92 15.98
CA GLY A 91 -6.21 -4.37 15.93
C GLY A 91 -4.77 -4.83 15.69
N ASP A 92 -4.58 -6.14 15.60
CA ASP A 92 -3.31 -6.81 15.28
C ASP A 92 -2.72 -6.45 13.90
N ILE A 93 -3.56 -6.08 12.92
CA ILE A 93 -3.17 -5.60 11.57
C ILE A 93 -2.83 -4.11 11.52
N ASP A 94 -2.86 -3.43 12.67
CA ASP A 94 -2.45 -2.04 12.85
C ASP A 94 -1.20 -2.00 13.75
N TRP A 95 -0.26 -1.11 13.46
CA TRP A 95 0.85 -0.79 14.36
C TRP A 95 0.38 -0.05 15.61
N GLN A 96 -0.79 0.59 15.56
CA GLN A 96 -1.42 1.29 16.67
C GLN A 96 -0.56 2.43 17.25
N TYR A 97 0.20 3.12 16.40
CA TYR A 97 1.01 4.23 16.87
C TYR A 97 0.14 5.31 17.49
N LYS A 98 0.69 5.96 18.52
CA LYS A 98 0.15 7.16 19.12
C LYS A 98 1.20 8.24 19.13
N THR A 99 0.78 9.48 18.96
CA THR A 99 1.66 10.62 19.19
C THR A 99 2.04 10.68 20.68
N THR A 100 3.12 11.38 21.00
CA THR A 100 3.27 11.94 22.35
C THR A 100 2.13 12.93 22.64
N PRO A 101 1.87 13.27 23.92
CA PRO A 101 0.90 14.33 24.25
C PRO A 101 1.22 15.63 23.49
N GLN A 102 0.20 16.25 22.90
CA GLN A 102 0.38 17.43 22.04
C GLN A 102 0.07 18.72 22.79
N LEU A 103 1.02 19.67 22.82
CA LEU A 103 0.88 20.91 23.59
C LEU A 103 -0.17 21.88 23.02
N TYR A 104 -0.37 21.88 21.70
CA TYR A 104 -1.19 22.86 20.98
C TYR A 104 -2.33 22.24 20.16
N SER A 105 -2.61 20.94 20.34
CA SER A 105 -3.66 20.24 19.59
C SER A 105 -4.19 19.03 20.37
N HIS A 106 -5.19 18.34 19.81
CA HIS A 106 -5.71 17.09 20.39
C HIS A 106 -6.26 17.20 21.83
N PHE A 107 -6.72 18.39 22.25
CA PHE A 107 -7.32 18.60 23.59
C PHE A 107 -8.55 17.72 23.87
N GLY A 108 -9.25 17.27 22.82
CA GLY A 108 -10.38 16.34 22.93
C GLY A 108 -9.98 14.85 22.91
N CYS A 109 -8.69 14.53 22.80
CA CYS A 109 -8.21 13.15 22.80
C CYS A 109 -7.79 12.71 24.21
N ILE A 110 -7.94 11.41 24.49
CA ILE A 110 -7.45 10.81 25.73
C ILE A 110 -5.94 11.08 25.83
N ASN A 111 -5.50 11.63 26.96
CA ASN A 111 -4.12 12.04 27.23
C ASN A 111 -3.52 13.04 26.22
N GLN A 112 -4.34 13.74 25.44
CA GLN A 112 -3.90 14.64 24.35
C GLN A 112 -3.05 13.92 23.29
N GLN A 113 -3.28 12.62 23.08
CA GLN A 113 -2.56 11.80 22.11
C GLN A 113 -3.45 11.44 20.92
N SER A 114 -2.92 11.63 19.72
CA SER A 114 -3.58 11.22 18.48
C SER A 114 -3.29 9.77 18.16
N ASN A 115 -4.28 9.02 17.66
CA ASN A 115 -4.05 7.67 17.13
C ASN A 115 -3.65 7.77 15.66
N TRP A 116 -2.53 7.14 15.30
CA TRP A 116 -1.95 7.15 13.96
C TRP A 116 -1.93 5.72 13.41
N PRO A 117 -3.06 5.23 12.86
CA PRO A 117 -3.12 3.88 12.33
C PRO A 117 -2.14 3.71 11.16
N ARG A 118 -1.38 2.60 11.19
CA ARG A 118 -0.46 2.19 10.13
C ARG A 118 -0.62 0.69 9.92
N GLY A 119 -0.89 0.27 8.68
CA GLY A 119 -1.09 -1.14 8.37
C GLY A 119 0.17 -1.95 8.65
N LYS A 120 -0.01 -3.02 9.42
CA LYS A 120 0.97 -4.07 9.72
C LYS A 120 0.44 -5.40 9.18
N VAL A 121 0.36 -5.47 7.86
CA VAL A 121 -0.25 -6.54 7.07
C VAL A 121 0.25 -6.37 5.64
N LEU A 122 0.21 -7.42 4.82
CA LEU A 122 0.55 -7.31 3.40
C LEU A 122 -0.27 -6.20 2.71
N GLY A 123 0.41 -5.35 1.94
CA GLY A 123 -0.16 -4.12 1.35
C GLY A 123 -0.13 -2.91 2.29
N GLY A 124 0.18 -3.10 3.57
CA GLY A 124 0.34 -2.08 4.60
C GLY A 124 -0.86 -1.17 4.70
N CYS A 125 -0.63 0.15 4.64
CA CYS A 125 -1.70 1.13 4.77
C CYS A 125 -2.76 1.06 3.65
N SER A 126 -2.43 0.52 2.47
CA SER A 126 -3.44 0.34 1.41
C SER A 126 -4.53 -0.68 1.81
N SER A 127 -4.19 -1.62 2.69
CA SER A 127 -5.10 -2.65 3.21
C SER A 127 -5.99 -2.15 4.37
N ILE A 128 -5.70 -0.97 4.95
CA ILE A 128 -6.47 -0.43 6.08
C ILE A 128 -7.02 0.99 5.86
N ASN A 129 -6.74 1.63 4.71
CA ASN A 129 -7.16 3.00 4.43
C ASN A 129 -8.67 3.12 4.13
N TYR A 130 -9.13 4.32 3.76
CA TYR A 130 -10.51 4.62 3.37
C TYR A 130 -10.74 4.60 1.85
N MET A 131 -9.83 3.97 1.09
CA MET A 131 -9.89 3.71 -0.36
C MET A 131 -9.95 4.93 -1.27
N GLN A 132 -9.99 6.15 -0.75
CA GLN A 132 -10.03 7.37 -1.57
C GLN A 132 -8.87 7.39 -2.56
N TYR A 133 -9.19 7.55 -3.85
CA TYR A 133 -8.22 7.68 -4.92
C TYR A 133 -8.14 9.14 -5.34
N VAL A 134 -7.11 9.83 -4.85
CA VAL A 134 -6.89 11.26 -5.05
C VAL A 134 -5.43 11.48 -5.44
N ARG A 135 -5.20 12.19 -6.53
CA ARG A 135 -3.87 12.66 -6.95
C ARG A 135 -3.59 14.03 -6.32
N GLY A 136 -2.32 14.34 -6.10
CA GLY A 136 -1.92 15.67 -5.63
C GLY A 136 -2.17 16.74 -6.69
N ASP A 137 -2.14 18.00 -6.26
CA ASP A 137 -2.21 19.14 -7.18
C ASP A 137 -0.93 19.19 -8.03
N PRO A 138 -0.99 19.57 -9.32
CA PRO A 138 0.22 19.78 -10.12
C PRO A 138 1.27 20.65 -9.42
N HIS A 139 0.83 21.69 -8.71
CA HIS A 139 1.72 22.57 -7.95
C HIS A 139 2.48 21.84 -6.84
N ASP A 140 1.92 20.78 -6.23
CA ASP A 140 2.59 20.02 -5.17
C ASP A 140 3.89 19.40 -5.69
N TYR A 141 3.87 18.89 -6.93
CA TYR A 141 5.01 18.23 -7.57
C TYR A 141 5.98 19.24 -8.17
N ASP A 142 5.47 20.26 -8.87
CA ASP A 142 6.30 21.28 -9.50
C ASP A 142 7.07 22.11 -8.46
N ASN A 143 6.48 22.33 -7.27
CA ASN A 143 7.13 23.01 -6.15
C ASN A 143 8.28 22.23 -5.51
N TRP A 144 8.46 20.93 -5.81
CA TRP A 144 9.64 20.19 -5.37
C TRP A 144 10.93 20.69 -6.04
N GLN A 145 10.83 21.45 -7.14
CA GLN A 145 11.98 21.98 -7.88
C GLN A 145 12.93 20.87 -8.36
N LEU A 146 12.38 19.69 -8.61
CA LEU A 146 13.07 18.54 -9.18
C LEU A 146 12.42 18.22 -10.53
N PRO A 147 13.02 18.64 -11.67
CA PRO A 147 12.38 18.53 -12.99
C PRO A 147 11.91 17.11 -13.34
N GLN A 148 12.68 16.10 -12.91
CA GLN A 148 12.38 14.68 -13.10
C GLN A 148 11.20 14.18 -12.24
N TRP A 149 10.70 15.01 -11.33
CA TRP A 149 9.53 14.79 -10.48
C TRP A 149 8.45 15.88 -10.68
N SER A 150 8.53 16.67 -11.76
CA SER A 150 7.44 17.59 -12.14
C SER A 150 6.13 16.84 -12.33
N PHE A 151 4.99 17.53 -12.24
CA PHE A 151 3.69 16.91 -12.44
C PHE A 151 3.59 16.22 -13.80
N GLN A 152 4.17 16.82 -14.85
CA GLN A 152 4.23 16.23 -16.18
C GLN A 152 4.94 14.87 -16.20
N GLU A 153 6.04 14.72 -15.45
CA GLU A 153 6.74 13.44 -15.31
C GLU A 153 5.95 12.45 -14.44
N MET A 154 5.36 12.93 -13.34
CA MET A 154 4.55 12.10 -12.45
C MET A 154 3.26 11.59 -13.10
N LEU A 155 2.64 12.37 -13.98
CA LEU A 155 1.42 11.98 -14.69
C LEU A 155 1.60 10.69 -15.50
N LYS A 156 2.79 10.47 -16.07
CA LYS A 156 3.13 9.22 -16.76
C LYS A 156 3.01 8.02 -15.82
N TYR A 157 3.47 8.16 -14.58
CA TYR A 157 3.38 7.12 -13.56
C TYR A 157 1.98 6.99 -12.96
N PHE A 158 1.23 8.07 -12.79
CA PHE A 158 -0.17 7.99 -12.36
C PHE A 158 -1.03 7.23 -13.37
N LYS A 159 -0.83 7.47 -14.67
CA LYS A 159 -1.47 6.70 -15.73
C LYS A 159 -1.02 5.23 -15.70
N LYS A 160 0.28 4.95 -15.55
CA LYS A 160 0.79 3.57 -15.45
C LYS A 160 0.28 2.81 -14.21
N LEU A 161 -0.02 3.52 -13.12
CA LEU A 161 -0.49 2.94 -11.86
C LEU A 161 -1.95 2.47 -11.97
N GLU A 162 -2.82 3.30 -12.57
CA GLU A 162 -4.27 3.12 -12.51
C GLU A 162 -4.84 2.23 -13.62
N ARG A 163 -5.90 1.51 -13.27
CA ARG A 163 -6.90 0.95 -14.15
C ARG A 163 -8.24 1.58 -13.75
N ALA A 164 -8.49 2.79 -14.24
CA ALA A 164 -9.70 3.53 -13.94
C ALA A 164 -10.88 3.02 -14.78
N ASP A 165 -12.00 2.74 -14.14
CA ASP A 165 -13.24 2.36 -14.82
C ASP A 165 -13.84 3.57 -15.54
N LEU A 166 -13.55 3.68 -16.83
CA LEU A 166 -13.98 4.77 -17.69
C LEU A 166 -15.48 4.71 -18.07
N ASN A 167 -16.25 3.76 -17.53
CA ASN A 167 -17.70 3.80 -17.59
C ASN A 167 -18.28 4.67 -16.46
N THR A 168 -17.62 4.66 -15.30
CA THR A 168 -18.06 5.41 -14.11
C THR A 168 -17.31 6.73 -13.94
N ILE A 169 -16.07 6.81 -14.44
CA ILE A 169 -15.22 8.01 -14.36
C ILE A 169 -15.16 8.69 -15.74
N GLN A 170 -15.19 10.03 -15.76
CA GLN A 170 -15.12 10.79 -17.01
C GLN A 170 -13.84 10.47 -17.80
N LYS A 171 -14.00 10.14 -19.07
CA LYS A 171 -12.87 9.91 -19.98
C LYS A 171 -12.09 11.20 -20.19
N ASN A 172 -10.76 11.12 -20.04
CA ASN A 172 -9.85 12.22 -20.34
C ASN A 172 -8.53 11.66 -20.92
N GLU A 173 -8.25 11.93 -22.20
CA GLU A 173 -7.05 11.41 -22.90
C GLU A 173 -5.73 11.87 -22.28
N HIS A 174 -5.71 13.11 -21.80
CA HIS A 174 -4.52 13.70 -21.23
C HIS A 174 -4.19 13.07 -19.89
N PHE A 175 -5.16 13.04 -18.97
CA PHE A 175 -4.93 12.71 -17.57
C PHE A 175 -5.15 11.23 -17.21
N ARG A 176 -5.94 10.48 -17.98
CA ARG A 176 -6.30 9.10 -17.65
C ARG A 176 -5.52 8.06 -18.43
N ASN A 177 -5.41 6.88 -17.82
CA ASN A 177 -4.98 5.69 -18.51
C ASN A 177 -6.11 5.14 -19.40
N HIS A 178 -5.81 4.97 -20.68
CA HIS A 178 -6.71 4.35 -21.66
C HIS A 178 -6.30 2.92 -22.02
N ASP A 179 -5.11 2.51 -21.59
CA ASP A 179 -4.62 1.14 -21.68
C ASP A 179 -4.99 0.38 -20.40
N GLN A 180 -6.20 -0.17 -20.42
CA GLN A 180 -6.79 -0.88 -19.27
C GLN A 180 -6.04 -2.16 -18.90
N ASP A 181 -5.14 -2.66 -19.76
CA ASP A 181 -4.37 -3.88 -19.48
C ASP A 181 -3.08 -3.61 -18.69
N ASN A 182 -2.65 -2.35 -18.59
CA ASN A 182 -1.34 -1.97 -18.05
C ASN A 182 -1.39 -1.38 -16.62
N GLY A 183 -2.59 -1.04 -16.15
CA GLY A 183 -2.84 -0.56 -14.78
C GLY A 183 -3.01 -1.70 -13.78
N MET A 184 -2.45 -1.53 -12.57
CA MET A 184 -2.56 -2.54 -11.51
C MET A 184 -3.57 -2.17 -10.41
N MET A 185 -3.85 -0.87 -10.26
CA MET A 185 -4.81 -0.37 -9.27
C MET A 185 -6.16 -0.12 -9.91
N ASP A 186 -7.16 -0.96 -9.64
CA ASP A 186 -8.54 -0.69 -10.03
C ASP A 186 -9.06 0.55 -9.29
N VAL A 187 -9.64 1.49 -10.06
CA VAL A 187 -10.26 2.71 -9.55
C VAL A 187 -11.66 2.81 -10.11
N THR A 188 -12.65 2.97 -9.25
CA THR A 188 -14.05 3.10 -9.64
C THR A 188 -14.67 4.33 -8.98
N MET A 189 -15.80 4.79 -9.51
CA MET A 189 -16.64 5.78 -8.85
C MET A 189 -18.01 5.15 -8.61
N LEU A 190 -18.55 5.29 -7.40
CA LEU A 190 -19.88 4.77 -7.07
C LEU A 190 -20.95 5.62 -7.76
N GLU A 191 -21.66 5.04 -8.72
CA GLU A 191 -22.78 5.70 -9.42
C GLU A 191 -24.07 5.68 -8.58
N GLU A 192 -24.35 4.56 -7.90
CA GLU A 192 -25.50 4.43 -6.99
C GLU A 192 -25.11 4.80 -5.55
N ALA A 193 -25.10 6.10 -5.30
CA ALA A 193 -24.74 6.64 -4.00
C ALA A 193 -25.98 6.86 -3.12
N ASN A 194 -25.78 6.90 -1.79
CA ASN A 194 -26.81 7.36 -0.86
C ASN A 194 -27.34 8.75 -1.31
N PRO A 195 -28.68 9.00 -1.32
CA PRO A 195 -29.26 10.28 -1.72
C PRO A 195 -28.64 11.51 -1.03
N ILE A 196 -28.12 11.35 0.20
CA ILE A 196 -27.40 12.40 0.92
C ILE A 196 -26.19 12.94 0.13
N ASN A 197 -25.50 12.10 -0.64
CA ASN A 197 -24.34 12.52 -1.42
C ASN A 197 -24.74 13.51 -2.52
N ARG A 198 -25.85 13.25 -3.23
CA ARG A 198 -26.38 14.19 -4.22
C ARG A 198 -26.82 15.50 -3.57
N MET A 199 -27.50 15.42 -2.41
CA MET A 199 -27.89 16.62 -1.66
C MET A 199 -26.68 17.45 -1.23
N LEU A 200 -25.58 16.81 -0.83
CA LEU A 200 -24.33 17.50 -0.47
C LEU A 200 -23.69 18.19 -1.67
N ILE A 201 -23.63 17.51 -2.82
CA ILE A 201 -23.11 18.08 -4.07
C ILE A 201 -23.93 19.32 -4.47
N GLU A 202 -25.26 19.22 -4.49
CA GLU A 202 -26.14 20.35 -4.82
C GLU A 202 -25.99 21.52 -3.84
N ALA A 203 -25.78 21.23 -2.56
CA ALA A 203 -25.51 22.26 -1.57
C ALA A 203 -24.17 22.96 -1.84
N CYS A 204 -23.12 22.22 -2.19
CA CYS A 204 -21.83 22.78 -2.61
C CYS A 204 -21.98 23.65 -3.86
N GLU A 205 -22.72 23.20 -4.87
CA GLU A 205 -22.97 23.99 -6.09
C GLU A 205 -23.66 25.33 -5.79
N LYS A 206 -24.67 25.32 -4.91
CA LYS A 206 -25.34 26.55 -4.46
C LYS A 206 -24.42 27.52 -3.71
N ASN A 207 -23.29 27.03 -3.21
CA ASN A 207 -22.27 27.82 -2.53
C ASN A 207 -21.06 28.14 -3.43
N GLY A 208 -21.19 27.93 -4.75
CA GLY A 208 -20.19 28.35 -5.73
C GLY A 208 -19.11 27.32 -6.06
N PHE A 209 -19.21 26.09 -5.55
CA PHE A 209 -18.32 25.00 -5.95
C PHE A 209 -18.78 24.39 -7.27
N ARG A 210 -17.86 24.06 -8.17
CA ARG A 210 -18.21 23.36 -9.43
C ARG A 210 -18.30 21.86 -9.19
N GLU A 211 -19.39 21.21 -9.60
CA GLU A 211 -19.41 19.75 -9.69
C GLU A 211 -18.48 19.27 -10.82
N THR A 212 -17.61 18.32 -10.53
CA THR A 212 -16.83 17.59 -11.54
C THR A 212 -17.09 16.09 -11.43
N LYS A 213 -16.99 15.40 -12.57
CA LYS A 213 -17.00 13.93 -12.62
C LYS A 213 -15.60 13.34 -12.57
N ASP A 214 -14.57 14.19 -12.63
CA ASP A 214 -13.19 13.77 -12.52
C ASP A 214 -12.26 14.84 -11.96
N TYR A 215 -12.18 14.90 -10.63
CA TYR A 215 -11.25 15.78 -9.93
C TYR A 215 -9.77 15.42 -10.11
N ASN A 216 -9.44 14.25 -10.69
CA ASN A 216 -8.07 13.83 -10.98
C ASN A 216 -7.64 14.17 -12.43
N ALA A 217 -8.52 14.80 -13.22
CA ALA A 217 -8.30 15.14 -14.63
C ALA A 217 -8.54 16.62 -14.98
N GLU A 218 -8.70 17.47 -13.97
CA GLU A 218 -8.87 18.92 -14.15
C GLU A 218 -7.68 19.67 -13.50
N GLU A 219 -7.18 20.71 -14.17
CA GLU A 219 -6.06 21.55 -13.71
C GLU A 219 -6.37 22.41 -12.46
N SER A 220 -7.55 22.22 -11.86
CA SER A 220 -8.04 23.04 -10.76
C SER A 220 -8.61 22.18 -9.63
N LEU A 221 -7.79 21.78 -8.65
CA LEU A 221 -8.30 21.32 -7.35
C LEU A 221 -8.90 22.47 -6.52
N ASN A 222 -8.79 23.72 -7.00
CA ASN A 222 -9.37 24.89 -6.35
C ASN A 222 -10.91 24.92 -6.51
N GLY A 223 -11.61 24.32 -5.55
CA GLY A 223 -13.03 24.58 -5.32
C GLY A 223 -14.00 23.74 -6.17
N CYS A 224 -13.72 22.46 -6.36
CA CYS A 224 -14.68 21.51 -6.93
C CYS A 224 -15.35 20.63 -5.88
N VAL A 225 -16.46 20.01 -6.27
CA VAL A 225 -17.14 18.95 -5.54
C VAL A 225 -17.35 17.77 -6.48
N SER A 226 -17.24 16.54 -5.98
CA SER A 226 -17.40 15.33 -6.79
C SER A 226 -17.81 14.17 -5.90
N MET A 227 -18.44 13.17 -6.50
CA MET A 227 -18.45 11.82 -5.94
C MET A 227 -17.02 11.30 -5.80
N SER A 228 -16.73 10.60 -4.71
CA SER A 228 -15.40 10.00 -4.47
C SER A 228 -15.09 8.91 -5.49
N GLN A 229 -13.88 8.98 -6.06
CA GLN A 229 -13.28 7.83 -6.73
C GLN A 229 -12.54 7.00 -5.68
N ILE A 230 -12.65 5.68 -5.78
CA ILE A 230 -12.16 4.74 -4.78
C ILE A 230 -11.39 3.58 -5.42
N SER A 231 -10.35 3.12 -4.72
CA SER A 231 -9.58 1.94 -5.10
C SER A 231 -10.32 0.65 -4.72
N THR A 232 -11.25 0.23 -5.58
CA THR A 232 -12.07 -0.98 -5.37
C THR A 232 -12.26 -1.76 -6.67
N LYS A 233 -12.52 -3.06 -6.53
CA LYS A 233 -12.86 -3.96 -7.64
C LYS A 233 -13.96 -4.91 -7.23
N GLY A 234 -15.06 -4.95 -7.98
CA GLY A 234 -16.20 -5.82 -7.68
C GLY A 234 -16.76 -5.60 -6.27
N GLY A 235 -16.79 -4.35 -5.81
CA GLY A 235 -17.29 -3.97 -4.48
C GLY A 235 -16.33 -4.24 -3.31
N LYS A 236 -15.16 -4.82 -3.56
CA LYS A 236 -14.13 -5.07 -2.53
C LYS A 236 -13.03 -4.02 -2.60
N ARG A 237 -12.36 -3.76 -1.47
CA ARG A 237 -11.12 -2.98 -1.44
C ARG A 237 -10.12 -3.55 -2.44
N TRP A 238 -9.44 -2.67 -3.17
CA TRP A 238 -8.32 -3.05 -4.02
C TRP A 238 -7.01 -2.48 -3.46
N SER A 239 -6.35 -3.27 -2.61
CA SER A 239 -5.06 -2.91 -1.98
C SER A 239 -3.88 -3.13 -2.93
N THR A 240 -2.69 -2.66 -2.57
CA THR A 240 -1.47 -3.00 -3.33
C THR A 240 -1.07 -4.46 -3.16
N ALA A 241 -1.52 -5.15 -2.10
CA ALA A 241 -1.38 -6.60 -2.00
C ALA A 241 -2.16 -7.30 -3.14
N SER A 242 -3.42 -6.89 -3.35
CA SER A 242 -4.26 -7.40 -4.43
C SER A 242 -3.75 -7.03 -5.82
N GLY A 243 -3.42 -5.74 -6.04
CA GLY A 243 -3.01 -5.25 -7.36
C GLY A 243 -1.61 -5.69 -7.79
N TYR A 244 -0.65 -5.72 -6.86
CA TYR A 244 0.78 -5.92 -7.19
C TYR A 244 1.36 -7.23 -6.64
N LEU A 245 1.15 -7.53 -5.35
CA LEU A 245 1.81 -8.69 -4.72
C LEU A 245 1.28 -10.02 -5.27
N LEU A 246 -0.02 -10.13 -5.55
CA LEU A 246 -0.61 -11.34 -6.17
C LEU A 246 0.04 -11.72 -7.51
N GLN A 247 0.60 -10.76 -8.24
CA GLN A 247 1.35 -11.06 -9.48
C GLN A 247 2.83 -11.37 -9.19
N ALA A 248 3.44 -10.67 -8.24
CA ALA A 248 4.84 -10.88 -7.87
C ALA A 248 5.08 -12.31 -7.36
N VAL A 249 4.21 -12.80 -6.47
CA VAL A 249 4.30 -14.15 -5.87
C VAL A 249 4.14 -15.29 -6.86
N LYS A 250 3.76 -15.05 -8.12
CA LYS A 250 3.72 -16.10 -9.14
C LYS A 250 5.10 -16.36 -9.74
N ARG A 251 6.03 -15.42 -9.61
CA ARG A 251 7.36 -15.48 -10.23
C ARG A 251 8.33 -16.31 -9.40
N GLU A 252 9.23 -17.04 -10.05
CA GLU A 252 10.21 -17.92 -9.39
C GLU A 252 11.37 -17.17 -8.73
N ASN A 253 11.64 -15.95 -9.19
CA ASN A 253 12.69 -15.06 -8.71
C ASN A 253 12.23 -14.10 -7.60
N PHE A 254 11.04 -14.32 -7.02
CA PHE A 254 10.48 -13.50 -5.96
C PHE A 254 10.20 -14.32 -4.70
N ASP A 255 10.78 -13.90 -3.59
CA ASP A 255 10.59 -14.47 -2.26
C ASP A 255 9.91 -13.44 -1.34
N LEU A 256 9.04 -13.91 -0.44
CA LEU A 256 8.28 -13.08 0.49
C LEU A 256 8.43 -13.62 1.91
N LEU A 257 8.94 -12.82 2.83
CA LEU A 257 9.08 -13.15 4.24
C LEU A 257 8.09 -12.30 5.06
N VAL A 258 7.10 -12.95 5.67
CA VAL A 258 6.09 -12.31 6.54
C VAL A 258 6.39 -12.56 8.03
N HIS A 259 5.68 -11.86 8.92
CA HIS A 259 5.90 -11.93 10.37
C HIS A 259 7.35 -11.61 10.80
N ALA A 260 8.01 -10.81 9.98
CA ALA A 260 9.43 -10.53 10.02
C ALA A 260 9.64 -9.03 10.17
N HIS A 261 10.03 -8.60 11.37
CA HIS A 261 10.28 -7.20 11.63
C HIS A 261 11.76 -6.89 11.48
N THR A 262 12.08 -6.18 10.39
CA THR A 262 13.40 -5.61 10.18
C THR A 262 13.74 -4.61 11.28
N CYS A 263 14.83 -4.86 12.01
CA CYS A 263 15.27 -4.00 13.11
C CYS A 263 16.39 -3.04 12.69
N ARG A 264 17.26 -3.47 11.78
CA ARG A 264 18.39 -2.66 11.29
C ARG A 264 18.84 -3.08 9.90
N VAL A 265 19.52 -2.14 9.23
CA VAL A 265 20.24 -2.36 7.97
C VAL A 265 21.72 -2.40 8.32
N GLU A 266 22.41 -3.47 7.94
CA GLU A 266 23.84 -3.59 8.18
C GLU A 266 24.66 -2.84 7.12
N PHE A 267 25.74 -2.21 7.57
CA PHE A 267 26.67 -1.47 6.72
C PHE A 267 28.09 -1.98 6.95
N ASP A 268 28.86 -2.07 5.88
CA ASP A 268 30.29 -2.36 5.95
C ASP A 268 31.09 -1.15 6.48
N GLU A 269 32.41 -1.33 6.65
CA GLU A 269 33.31 -0.27 7.11
C GLU A 269 33.32 0.97 6.20
N LYS A 270 32.92 0.83 4.92
CA LYS A 270 32.81 1.91 3.94
C LYS A 270 31.42 2.53 3.89
N LYS A 271 30.53 2.14 4.81
CA LYS A 271 29.12 2.56 4.85
C LYS A 271 28.32 2.13 3.61
N GLN A 272 28.72 1.05 2.96
CA GLN A 272 27.92 0.39 1.94
C GLN A 272 27.01 -0.62 2.64
N VAL A 273 25.76 -0.73 2.19
CA VAL A 273 24.85 -1.75 2.72
C VAL A 273 25.50 -3.11 2.46
N SER A 274 25.84 -3.82 3.55
CA SER A 274 26.59 -5.08 3.48
C SER A 274 25.72 -6.24 3.00
N GLY A 275 24.40 -6.04 2.95
CA GLY A 275 23.46 -7.06 2.52
C GLY A 275 22.89 -7.91 3.65
N GLU A 276 22.96 -7.46 4.90
CA GLU A 276 22.34 -8.19 6.00
C GLU A 276 21.24 -7.33 6.59
N CYS A 277 20.10 -7.97 6.85
CA CYS A 277 18.97 -7.40 7.55
C CYS A 277 18.75 -8.24 8.79
N GLU A 278 18.98 -7.67 9.97
CA GLU A 278 18.54 -8.35 11.19
C GLU A 278 17.02 -8.28 11.25
N VAL A 279 16.41 -9.45 11.22
CA VAL A 279 14.98 -9.63 11.34
C VAL A 279 14.71 -10.30 12.68
N THR A 280 13.89 -9.66 13.51
CA THR A 280 13.27 -10.37 14.63
C THR A 280 11.99 -11.02 14.14
N SER A 281 11.88 -12.33 14.33
CA SER A 281 10.60 -13.01 14.20
C SER A 281 9.72 -12.56 15.35
N ILE A 282 8.63 -11.85 15.05
CA ILE A 282 7.68 -11.46 16.10
C ILE A 282 6.79 -12.68 16.38
N PHE A 283 7.37 -13.70 17.02
CA PHE A 283 6.61 -14.72 17.73
C PHE A 283 6.93 -14.64 19.22
N SER A 284 6.22 -13.74 19.90
CA SER A 284 6.00 -13.84 21.33
C SER A 284 4.59 -13.38 21.66
N LYS A 285 3.62 -14.31 21.59
CA LYS A 285 2.54 -14.34 22.58
C LYS A 285 3.15 -14.79 23.92
N LYS A 286 4.00 -13.97 24.53
CA LYS A 286 4.41 -14.12 25.93
C LYS A 286 4.83 -12.75 26.47
N ASN A 287 3.92 -12.23 27.29
CA ASN A 287 4.13 -11.27 28.35
C ASN A 287 4.36 -9.81 27.92
N PHE A 288 3.25 -9.12 27.65
CA PHE A 288 3.06 -7.79 28.20
C PHE A 288 1.97 -7.92 29.27
N ASP A 289 2.40 -8.19 30.51
CA ASP A 289 1.64 -7.82 31.71
C ASP A 289 1.84 -6.32 31.98
#